data_AF-W4QGH3-F1
#
_entry.id   AF-W4QGH3-F1
#
_cell.length_a   1.000
_cell.length_b   1.000
_cell.length_c   1.000
_cell.angle_alpha   90.00
_cell.angle_beta   90.00
_cell.angle_gamma   90.00
#
_symmetry.space_group_name_H-M   'P 1'
#
loop_
_entity.id
_entity.type
_entity.pdbx_description
1 polymer ?
#
loop_
_entity_poly.entity_id
_entity_poly.type
_entity_poly.pdbx_seq_one_letter_code
_entity_poly.pdbx_strand_id
1 'polypeptide(L)' 'MKVFIGIIIFALVTMISFYVLSTLVQLHEGASVIIALIVGLAVEVFVRRKWR' A
#
# COMPACT_ATOMS: atom_id res chain seq x y z
N MET A 1 -13.22 5.91 14.71
CA MET A 1 -12.80 4.51 14.51
C MET A 1 -12.54 4.13 13.05
N LYS A 2 -13.45 4.38 12.09
CA LYS A 2 -13.27 4.00 10.66
C LYS A 2 -11.97 4.54 10.00
N VAL A 3 -11.48 5.71 10.43
CA VAL A 3 -10.23 6.30 9.90
C VAL A 3 -8.99 5.49 10.30
N PHE A 4 -8.94 4.97 11.53
CA PHE A 4 -7.82 4.16 12.02
C PHE A 4 -7.69 2.85 11.25
N ILE A 5 -8.83 2.24 10.89
CA ILE A 5 -8.87 1.01 10.08
C ILE A 5 -8.28 1.27 8.68
N GLY A 6 -8.57 2.41 8.06
CA GLY A 6 -8.00 2.79 6.77
C GLY A 6 -6.48 2.90 6.81
N ILE A 7 -5.94 3.58 7.83
CA ILE A 7 -4.49 3.79 7.99
C ILE A 7 -3.77 2.45 8.23
N ILE A 8 -4.35 1.55 9.03
CA ILE A 8 -3.78 0.23 9.29
C ILE A 8 -3.75 -0.62 8.00
N ILE A 9 -4.82 -0.60 7.21
CA ILE A 9 -4.88 -1.31 5.93
C ILE A 9 -3.88 -0.73 4.94
N PHE A 10 -3.77 0.60 4.86
CA PHE A 10 -2.78 1.27 4.03
C PHE A 10 -1.35 0.85 4.40
N ALA A 11 -1.00 0.90 5.69
CA ALA A 11 0.32 0.53 6.17
C ALA A 11 0.65 -0.94 5.88
N LEU A 12 -0.30 -1.86 6.13
CA LEU A 12 -0.13 -3.28 5.84
C LEU A 12 0.07 -3.55 4.34
N VAL A 13 -0.79 -2.98 3.50
CA VAL A 13 -0.71 -3.17 2.04
C VAL A 13 0.59 -2.58 1.50
N THR A 14 0.98 -1.39 1.95
CA THR A 14 2.21 -0.74 1.52
C THR A 14 3.43 -1.56 1.91
N MET A 15 3.48 -2.07 3.15
CA MET A 15 4.59 -2.90 3.63
C MET A 15 4.69 -4.21 2.83
N ILE A 16 3.56 -4.89 2.60
CA ILE A 16 3.51 -6.14 1.84
C ILE A 16 3.90 -5.89 0.38
N SER A 17 3.32 -4.88 -0.27
CA SER A 17 3.65 -4.54 -1.65
C SER A 17 5.11 -4.16 -1.81
N PHE A 18 5.68 -3.40 -0.87
CA PHE A 18 7.11 -3.07 -0.90
C PHE A 18 7.99 -4.32 -0.78
N TYR A 19 7.70 -5.20 0.18
CA TYR A 19 8.46 -6.43 0.38
C TYR A 19 8.41 -7.34 -0.85
N VAL A 20 7.22 -7.48 -1.45
CA VAL A 20 6.99 -8.27 -2.66
C VAL A 20 7.73 -7.66 -3.86
N LEU A 21 7.65 -6.34 -4.06
CA LEU A 21 8.34 -5.67 -5.17
C LEU A 21 9.86 -5.74 -5.04
N SER A 22 10.35 -5.52 -3.83
CA SER A 22 11.79 -5.56 -3.53
C SER A 22 12.36 -6.97 -3.71
N THR A 23 11.64 -8.00 -3.23
CA THR A 23 12.10 -9.40 -3.32
C THR A 23 11.95 -9.99 -4.72
N LEU A 24 10.78 -9.80 -5.37
CA LEU A 24 10.47 -10.49 -6.62
C LEU A 24 10.97 -9.76 -7.87
N VAL A 25 11.02 -8.43 -7.84
CA VAL A 25 11.26 -7.64 -9.06
C VAL A 25 12.69 -7.07 -9.08
N GLN A 26 13.45 -7.21 -7.98
CA GLN A 26 14.80 -6.63 -7.81
C GLN A 26 14.88 -5.16 -8.29
N LEU A 27 13.76 -4.45 -8.20
CA LEU A 27 13.65 -3.08 -8.64
C LEU A 27 14.43 -2.18 -7.67
N HIS A 28 15.16 -1.23 -8.25
CA HIS A 28 15.90 -0.18 -7.54
C HIS A 28 15.07 0.34 -6.36
N GLU A 29 15.65 0.34 -5.16
CA GLU A 29 14.94 0.54 -3.88
C GLU A 29 13.99 1.75 -3.90
N GLY A 30 14.42 2.87 -4.51
CA GLY A 30 13.60 4.07 -4.64
C GLY A 30 12.33 3.88 -5.47
N ALA A 31 12.38 3.13 -6.58
CA ALA A 31 11.20 2.88 -7.43
C ALA A 31 10.21 1.95 -6.74
N SER A 32 10.71 0.95 -6.00
CA SER A 32 9.90 0.00 -5.25
C SER A 32 9.06 0.69 -4.16
N VAL A 33 9.64 1.68 -3.46
CA VAL A 33 8.91 2.49 -2.47
C VAL A 33 7.78 3.29 -3.13
N ILE A 34 8.08 3.99 -4.22
CA ILE A 34 7.08 4.85 -4.90
C ILE A 34 5.90 4.01 -5.39
N ILE A 35 6.16 2.86 -6.01
CA ILE A 35 5.10 1.98 -6.52
C ILE A 35 4.28 1.40 -5.35
N ALA A 36 4.93 0.98 -4.26
CA ALA A 36 4.24 0.47 -3.09
C ALA A 36 3.32 1.53 -2.45
N LEU A 37 3.76 2.79 -2.39
CA LEU A 37 2.94 3.90 -1.89
C LEU A 37 1.72 4.17 -2.77
N ILE A 38 1.90 4.15 -4.10
CA ILE A 38 0.79 4.33 -5.05
C ILE A 38 -0.24 3.21 -4.90
N VAL A 39 0.21 1.96 -4.78
CA VAL A 39 -0.66 0.79 -4.57
C VAL A 39 -1.39 0.86 -3.23
N GLY A 40 -0.68 1.18 -2.15
CA GLY A 40 -1.27 1.38 -0.83
C GLY A 40 -2.36 2.45 -0.84
N LEU A 41 -2.10 3.59 -1.48
CA LEU A 41 -3.06 4.70 -1.58
C LEU A 41 -4.29 4.30 -2.41
N ALA A 42 -4.09 3.62 -3.54
CA ALA A 42 -5.17 3.14 -4.38
C ALA A 42 -6.09 2.17 -3.62
N VAL A 43 -5.51 1.24 -2.84
CA VAL A 43 -6.27 0.31 -2.01
C VAL A 43 -7.00 1.04 -0.89
N GLU A 44 -6.36 2.01 -0.22
CA GLU A 44 -7.03 2.80 0.83
C GLU A 44 -8.24 3.56 0.27
N VAL A 45 -8.09 4.23 -0.87
CA VAL A 45 -9.18 4.94 -1.55
C VAL A 45 -10.30 3.98 -1.93
N PHE A 46 -9.96 2.81 -2.46
CA PHE A 46 -10.95 1.80 -2.84
C PHE A 46 -11.72 1.26 -1.62
N VAL A 47 -11.03 0.93 -0.53
CA VAL A 47 -11.64 0.47 0.72
C VAL A 47 -12.54 1.55 1.31
N ARG A 48 -12.07 2.82 1.35
CA ARG A 48 -12.89 3.95 1.82
C ARG A 48 -14.12 4.19 0.96
N ARG A 49 -14.05 3.96 -0.35
CA ARG A 49 -15.21 4.06 -1.25
C ARG A 49 -16.19 2.92 -1.05
N LYS A 50 -15.71 1.69 -0.85
CA LYS A 50 -16.54 0.50 -0.67
C LYS A 50 -17.25 0.45 0.70
N TRP A 51 -16.66 1.07 1.72
CA TRP A 51 -17.18 1.10 3.10
C TRP A 51 -17.94 2.39 3.45
N ARG A 52 -18.20 3.27 2.47
CA ARG A 52 -19.03 4.46 2.64
C ARG A 52 -20.50 4.12 2.40
#